data_AF-A0A9D4RSE5-F1
#
_entry.id   AF-A0A9D4RSE5-F1
#
_cell.length_a   1.000
_cell.length_b   1.000
_cell.length_c   1.000
_cell.angle_alpha   90.00
_cell.angle_beta   90.00
_cell.angle_gamma   90.00
#
_symmetry.space_group_name_H-M   'P 1'
#
loop_
_entity.id
_entity.type
_entity.pdbx_description
1 polymer ?
#
loop_
_entity_poly.entity_id
_entity_poly.type
_entity_poly.pdbx_seq_one_letter_code
_entity_poly.pdbx_strand_id
1 'polypeptide(L)'
;MAYTAVSYQISQLRDFIADNAISDQTAQLRDFITDNAVSDQTAQLRDFIADTAVSDHTAQLRDFKADTAVSDQTAQLRDFIAYTAVSYHNAQLRDFITDTAVSYHTAQLRDFKPDTVVSEQTAQLRDFIADTTVSNHTAQLRDFLADTAVSDHTGLEARSPHVA
;
A
#
# COMPACT_ATOMS: atom_id res chain seq x y z
N MET A 1 -5.38 12.17 -28.11
CA MET A 1 -6.41 12.94 -27.36
C MET A 1 -6.51 12.26 -26.02
N ALA A 2 -6.30 12.97 -24.92
CA ALA A 2 -6.39 12.35 -23.61
C ALA A 2 -7.86 12.24 -23.19
N TYR A 3 -8.32 11.07 -22.76
CA TYR A 3 -9.67 10.87 -22.21
C TYR A 3 -9.63 11.03 -20.69
N THR A 4 -10.28 12.09 -20.21
CA THR A 4 -10.43 12.39 -18.78
C THR A 4 -11.87 12.17 -18.35
N ALA A 5 -12.09 11.33 -17.34
CA ALA A 5 -13.37 11.22 -16.65
C ALA A 5 -13.31 11.93 -15.30
N VAL A 6 -14.29 12.79 -15.07
CA VAL A 6 -14.47 13.51 -13.81
C VAL A 6 -15.87 13.22 -13.29
N SER A 7 -16.01 12.84 -12.02
CA SER A 7 -17.30 12.54 -11.42
C SER A 7 -17.33 12.87 -9.94
N TYR A 8 -18.35 13.60 -9.49
CA TYR A 8 -18.54 13.88 -8.06
C TYR A 8 -18.93 12.63 -7.27
N GLN A 9 -19.79 11.78 -7.84
CA GLN A 9 -20.27 10.60 -7.15
C GLN A 9 -20.47 9.44 -8.12
N ILE A 10 -19.85 8.31 -7.79
CA ILE A 10 -19.97 7.05 -8.52
C ILE A 10 -20.46 5.98 -7.54
N SER A 11 -21.71 5.55 -7.69
CA SER A 11 -22.23 4.43 -6.89
C SER A 11 -21.59 3.10 -7.30
N GLN A 12 -21.40 2.91 -8.60
CA GLN A 12 -20.72 1.74 -9.15
C GLN A 12 -20.20 2.05 -10.54
N LEU A 13 -18.97 1.64 -10.82
CA LEU A 13 -18.39 1.66 -12.16
C LEU A 13 -17.63 0.36 -12.39
N ARG A 14 -17.75 -0.16 -13.61
CA ARG A 14 -17.14 -1.40 -14.05
C ARG A 14 -16.57 -1.24 -15.45
N ASP A 15 -15.54 -2.01 -15.76
CA ASP A 15 -14.98 -2.14 -17.11
C ASP A 15 -14.63 -0.77 -17.70
N PHE A 16 -13.83 0.01 -16.96
CA PHE A 16 -13.55 1.39 -17.30
C PHE A 16 -12.07 1.59 -17.65
N ILE A 17 -11.85 2.30 -18.76
CA ILE A 17 -10.52 2.65 -19.25
C ILE A 17 -10.49 4.15 -19.54
N ALA A 18 -9.51 4.85 -18.98
CA ALA A 18 -9.23 6.25 -19.30
C ALA A 18 -7.76 6.58 -19.17
N ASP A 19 -7.35 7.75 -19.64
CA ASP A 19 -6.00 8.23 -19.33
C ASP A 19 -5.99 8.88 -17.94
N ASN A 20 -7.08 9.58 -17.60
CA ASN A 20 -7.22 10.24 -16.30
C ASN A 20 -8.62 10.00 -15.71
N ALA A 21 -8.65 9.64 -14.44
CA ALA A 21 -9.88 9.47 -13.67
C ALA A 21 -9.81 10.27 -12.37
N ILE A 22 -10.80 11.13 -12.17
CA ILE A 22 -10.91 11.97 -10.96
C ILE A 22 -12.31 11.77 -10.37
N SER A 23 -12.37 11.37 -9.10
CA SER A 23 -13.66 11.22 -8.40
C SER A 23 -13.61 11.62 -6.93
N ASP A 24 -14.59 12.39 -6.46
CA ASP A 24 -14.67 12.74 -5.04
C ASP A 24 -15.14 11.53 -4.22
N GLN A 25 -16.23 10.88 -4.64
CA GLN A 25 -16.80 9.74 -3.92
C GLN A 25 -17.10 8.57 -4.84
N THR A 26 -16.50 7.42 -4.52
CA THR A 26 -16.82 6.16 -5.18
C THR A 26 -17.16 5.06 -4.19
N ALA A 27 -18.33 4.45 -4.35
CA ALA A 27 -18.70 3.30 -3.52
C ALA A 27 -18.03 2.00 -4.01
N GLN A 28 -18.07 1.72 -5.31
CA GLN A 28 -17.46 0.50 -5.87
C GLN A 28 -16.87 0.73 -7.26
N LEU A 29 -15.56 0.46 -7.39
CA LEU A 29 -14.87 0.32 -8.67
C LEU A 29 -14.47 -1.12 -8.89
N ARG A 30 -14.64 -1.58 -10.13
CA ARG A 30 -14.18 -2.90 -10.56
C ARG A 30 -13.60 -2.86 -11.97
N ASP A 31 -12.54 -3.61 -12.22
CA ASP A 31 -11.98 -3.82 -13.56
C ASP A 31 -11.64 -2.46 -14.22
N PHE A 32 -10.69 -1.75 -13.59
CA PHE A 32 -10.38 -0.36 -13.89
C PHE A 32 -8.93 -0.20 -14.33
N ILE A 33 -8.70 0.46 -15.45
CA ILE A 33 -7.37 0.72 -15.99
C ILE A 33 -7.24 2.21 -16.31
N THR A 34 -6.23 2.88 -15.75
CA THR A 34 -5.98 4.29 -16.07
C THR A 34 -4.52 4.66 -15.96
N ASP A 35 -4.04 5.68 -16.67
CA ASP A 35 -2.69 6.17 -16.39
C ASP A 35 -2.67 6.87 -15.03
N ASN A 36 -3.62 7.78 -14.78
CA ASN A 36 -3.72 8.52 -13.53
C ASN A 36 -5.10 8.40 -12.88
N ALA A 37 -5.14 7.99 -11.61
CA ALA A 37 -6.33 8.03 -10.76
C ALA A 37 -6.15 8.93 -9.56
N VAL A 38 -7.15 9.76 -9.30
CA VAL A 38 -7.24 10.56 -8.08
C VAL A 38 -8.64 10.36 -7.48
N SER A 39 -8.70 9.97 -6.20
CA SER A 39 -9.98 9.86 -5.50
C SER A 39 -9.93 10.24 -4.03
N ASP A 40 -10.84 11.11 -3.58
CA ASP A 40 -10.90 11.51 -2.17
C ASP A 40 -11.40 10.34 -1.31
N GLN A 41 -12.51 9.70 -1.71
CA GLN A 41 -13.11 8.60 -0.95
C GLN A 41 -13.49 7.43 -1.84
N THR A 42 -12.89 6.28 -1.59
CA THR A 42 -13.27 5.02 -2.23
C THR A 42 -13.62 3.95 -1.18
N ALA A 43 -14.84 3.45 -1.21
CA ALA A 43 -15.22 2.39 -0.27
C ALA A 43 -14.63 1.04 -0.70
N GLN A 44 -14.72 0.66 -1.97
CA GLN A 44 -14.19 -0.61 -2.47
C GLN A 44 -13.59 -0.46 -3.87
N LEU A 45 -12.36 -0.95 -4.01
CA LEU A 45 -11.62 -1.06 -5.26
C LEU A 45 -11.22 -2.51 -5.49
N ARG A 46 -11.48 -3.02 -6.70
CA ARG A 46 -11.13 -4.37 -7.09
C ARG A 46 -10.60 -4.40 -8.52
N ASP A 47 -9.53 -5.15 -8.76
CA ASP A 47 -8.97 -5.37 -10.09
C ASP A 47 -8.61 -4.02 -10.74
N PHE A 48 -7.69 -3.30 -10.09
CA PHE A 48 -7.32 -1.92 -10.44
C PHE A 48 -5.87 -1.82 -10.89
N ILE A 49 -5.64 -1.19 -12.03
CA ILE A 49 -4.32 -0.97 -12.61
C ILE A 49 -4.16 0.52 -12.93
N ALA A 50 -3.08 1.13 -12.43
CA ALA A 50 -2.71 2.46 -12.88
C ALA A 50 -1.21 2.72 -12.93
N ASP A 51 -0.75 3.70 -13.69
CA ASP A 51 0.65 4.15 -13.55
C ASP A 51 0.78 4.92 -12.23
N THR A 52 -0.16 5.84 -11.97
CA THR A 52 -0.23 6.61 -10.72
C THR A 52 -1.63 6.54 -10.11
N ALA A 53 -1.70 6.22 -8.83
CA ALA A 53 -2.93 6.28 -8.04
C ALA A 53 -2.73 7.10 -6.77
N VAL A 54 -3.61 8.05 -6.52
CA VAL A 54 -3.65 8.87 -5.32
C VAL A 54 -5.03 8.77 -4.68
N SER A 55 -5.07 8.45 -3.38
CA SER A 55 -6.34 8.46 -2.65
C SER A 55 -6.21 8.93 -1.21
N ASP A 56 -7.13 9.81 -0.77
CA ASP A 56 -7.14 10.23 0.63
C ASP A 56 -7.66 9.10 1.52
N HIS A 57 -8.82 8.53 1.20
CA HIS A 57 -9.45 7.49 2.01
C HIS A 57 -9.89 6.31 1.16
N THR A 58 -9.31 5.14 1.43
CA THR A 58 -9.80 3.89 0.88
C THR A 58 -10.17 2.89 1.97
N ALA A 59 -11.40 2.37 1.97
CA ALA A 59 -11.77 1.36 2.96
C ALA A 59 -11.21 -0.03 2.58
N GLN A 60 -11.35 -0.46 1.32
CA GLN A 60 -10.88 -1.76 0.87
C GLN A 60 -10.30 -1.72 -0.55
N LEU A 61 -9.09 -2.25 -0.69
CA LEU A 61 -8.41 -2.50 -1.96
C LEU A 61 -8.12 -3.99 -2.12
N ARG A 62 -8.41 -4.52 -3.30
CA ARG A 62 -8.05 -5.88 -3.69
C ARG A 62 -7.53 -5.91 -5.12
N ASP A 63 -6.48 -6.70 -5.36
CA ASP A 63 -5.93 -6.93 -6.70
C ASP A 63 -5.54 -5.58 -7.33
N PHE A 64 -4.66 -4.85 -6.64
CA PHE A 64 -4.23 -3.51 -7.02
C PHE A 64 -2.80 -3.53 -7.55
N LYS A 65 -2.59 -2.90 -8.70
CA LYS A 65 -1.28 -2.73 -9.31
C LYS A 65 -1.05 -1.26 -9.67
N ALA A 66 0.07 -0.69 -9.25
CA ALA A 66 0.50 0.59 -9.82
C ALA A 66 2.01 0.77 -9.89
N ASP A 67 2.51 1.68 -10.73
CA ASP A 67 3.92 2.07 -10.61
C ASP A 67 4.09 2.92 -9.34
N THR A 68 3.21 3.90 -9.14
CA THR A 68 3.19 4.75 -7.93
C THR A 68 1.81 4.73 -7.28
N ALA A 69 1.78 4.44 -5.98
CA ALA A 69 0.58 4.53 -5.16
C ALA A 69 0.83 5.42 -3.94
N VAL A 70 -0.07 6.38 -3.72
CA VAL A 70 -0.05 7.26 -2.56
C VAL A 70 -1.41 7.19 -1.87
N SER A 71 -1.43 6.91 -0.57
CA SER A 71 -2.66 6.97 0.21
C SER A 71 -2.51 7.60 1.59
N ASP A 72 -3.49 8.40 2.00
CA ASP A 72 -3.49 8.96 3.36
C ASP A 72 -4.01 7.92 4.36
N GLN A 73 -5.16 7.32 4.08
CA GLN A 73 -5.78 6.33 4.94
C GLN A 73 -6.23 5.12 4.14
N THR A 74 -5.79 3.94 4.56
CA THR A 74 -6.36 2.69 4.07
C THR A 74 -6.66 1.71 5.18
N ALA A 75 -7.91 1.22 5.24
CA ALA A 75 -8.28 0.25 6.25
C ALA A 75 -7.78 -1.16 5.89
N GLN A 76 -7.97 -1.61 4.65
CA GLN A 76 -7.56 -2.94 4.22
C GLN A 76 -7.02 -2.94 2.79
N LEU A 77 -5.79 -3.45 2.61
CA LEU A 77 -5.22 -3.78 1.32
C LEU A 77 -4.92 -5.28 1.25
N ARG A 78 -5.21 -5.86 0.09
CA ARG A 78 -4.90 -7.25 -0.21
C ARG A 78 -4.42 -7.38 -1.66
N ASP A 79 -3.38 -8.19 -1.87
CA ASP A 79 -2.86 -8.50 -3.21
C ASP A 79 -2.46 -7.20 -3.92
N PHE A 80 -1.46 -6.51 -3.34
CA PHE A 80 -0.99 -5.21 -3.78
C PHE A 80 0.42 -5.30 -4.35
N ILE A 81 0.60 -4.70 -5.52
CA ILE A 81 1.89 -4.64 -6.21
C ILE A 81 2.15 -3.20 -6.62
N ALA A 82 3.29 -2.63 -6.19
CA ALA A 82 3.72 -1.36 -6.77
C ALA A 82 5.22 -1.19 -6.85
N TYR A 83 5.71 -0.35 -7.76
CA TYR A 83 7.13 0.03 -7.71
C TYR A 83 7.40 0.93 -6.49
N THR A 84 6.52 1.90 -6.23
CA THR A 84 6.59 2.76 -5.06
C THR A 84 5.23 2.87 -4.38
N ALA A 85 5.21 2.62 -3.07
CA ALA A 85 4.04 2.79 -2.23
C ALA A 85 4.33 3.74 -1.07
N VAL A 86 3.57 4.83 -0.97
CA VAL A 86 3.63 5.79 0.14
C VAL A 86 2.30 5.80 0.86
N SER A 87 2.33 5.69 2.19
CA SER A 87 1.10 5.69 2.98
C SER A 87 1.24 6.34 4.34
N TYR A 88 0.23 7.08 4.77
CA TYR A 88 0.24 7.67 6.13
C TYR A 88 -0.32 6.71 7.18
N HIS A 89 -1.50 6.14 6.93
CA HIS A 89 -2.15 5.24 7.89
C HIS A 89 -2.70 3.99 7.22
N ASN A 90 -2.20 2.83 7.63
CA ASN A 90 -2.76 1.54 7.26
C ASN A 90 -3.17 0.72 8.47
N ALA A 91 -4.38 0.17 8.45
CA ALA A 91 -4.78 -0.79 9.48
C ALA A 91 -4.28 -2.20 9.15
N GLN A 92 -4.48 -2.70 7.92
CA GLN A 92 -4.10 -4.07 7.55
C GLN A 92 -3.61 -4.16 6.10
N LEU A 93 -2.35 -4.59 5.91
CA LEU A 93 -1.81 -4.96 4.60
C LEU A 93 -1.54 -6.46 4.56
N ARG A 94 -1.90 -7.08 3.43
CA ARG A 94 -1.66 -8.50 3.18
C ARG A 94 -1.21 -8.71 1.75
N ASP A 95 -0.23 -9.59 1.54
CA ASP A 95 0.24 -10.01 0.22
C ASP A 95 0.71 -8.79 -0.59
N PHE A 96 1.81 -8.19 -0.13
CA PHE A 96 2.30 -6.90 -0.64
C PHE A 96 3.71 -7.06 -1.20
N ILE A 97 3.91 -6.60 -2.44
CA ILE A 97 5.19 -6.66 -3.15
C ILE A 97 5.50 -5.27 -3.66
N THR A 98 6.66 -4.71 -3.27
CA THR A 98 7.04 -3.39 -3.76
C THR A 98 8.53 -3.12 -3.72
N ASP A 99 9.08 -2.38 -4.67
CA ASP A 99 10.50 -2.07 -4.61
C ASP A 99 10.76 -1.07 -3.46
N THR A 100 9.86 -0.12 -3.23
CA THR A 100 9.96 0.85 -2.13
C THR A 100 8.64 1.05 -1.39
N ALA A 101 8.63 0.76 -0.09
CA ALA A 101 7.53 1.06 0.81
C ALA A 101 7.90 2.17 1.81
N VAL A 102 7.10 3.21 1.88
CA VAL A 102 7.17 4.25 2.91
C VAL A 102 5.85 4.28 3.68
N SER A 103 5.90 4.12 5.00
CA SER A 103 4.70 4.22 5.84
C SER A 103 4.92 4.96 7.15
N TYR A 104 3.97 5.81 7.55
CA TYR A 104 4.03 6.47 8.86
C TYR A 104 3.50 5.56 9.96
N HIS A 105 2.27 5.07 9.82
CA HIS A 105 1.67 4.16 10.79
C HIS A 105 1.05 2.96 10.11
N THR A 106 1.49 1.77 10.52
CA THR A 106 0.88 0.52 10.10
C THR A 106 0.56 -0.36 11.30
N ALA A 107 -0.71 -0.78 11.44
CA ALA A 107 -1.06 -1.68 12.54
C ALA A 107 -0.64 -3.13 12.26
N GLN A 108 -0.88 -3.66 11.05
CA GLN A 108 -0.55 -5.05 10.71
C GLN A 108 -0.04 -5.19 9.28
N LEU A 109 1.11 -5.84 9.12
CA LEU A 109 1.63 -6.34 7.85
C LEU A 109 1.72 -7.87 7.87
N ARG A 110 1.30 -8.50 6.77
CA ARG A 110 1.49 -9.93 6.53
C ARG A 110 1.93 -10.18 5.10
N ASP A 111 2.89 -11.09 4.92
CA ASP A 111 3.34 -11.52 3.60
C ASP A 111 3.88 -10.31 2.79
N PHE A 112 4.86 -9.60 3.38
CA PHE A 112 5.39 -8.34 2.86
C PHE A 112 6.80 -8.57 2.30
N LYS A 113 7.00 -8.27 1.01
CA LYS A 113 8.27 -8.52 0.30
C LYS A 113 8.76 -7.33 -0.49
N PRO A 114 9.32 -6.32 0.18
CA PRO A 114 9.89 -5.16 -0.50
C PRO A 114 11.41 -5.16 -0.56
N ASP A 115 12.00 -4.45 -1.53
CA ASP A 115 13.46 -4.27 -1.52
C ASP A 115 13.83 -3.27 -0.41
N THR A 116 13.13 -2.14 -0.32
CA THR A 116 13.37 -1.11 0.70
C THR A 116 12.11 -0.75 1.48
N VAL A 117 12.23 -0.67 2.81
CA VAL A 117 11.18 -0.15 3.71
C VAL A 117 11.69 0.98 4.58
N VAL A 118 10.91 2.05 4.63
CA VAL A 118 11.01 3.09 5.65
C VAL A 118 9.69 3.16 6.41
N SER A 119 9.71 2.98 7.73
CA SER A 119 8.52 3.12 8.56
C SER A 119 8.74 3.90 9.84
N GLU A 120 7.78 4.73 10.25
CA GLU A 120 7.86 5.34 11.59
C GLU A 120 7.34 4.39 12.67
N GLN A 121 6.15 3.83 12.49
CA GLN A 121 5.54 2.96 13.48
C GLN A 121 4.85 1.76 12.85
N THR A 122 5.26 0.56 13.28
CA THR A 122 4.60 -0.69 12.93
C THR A 122 4.24 -1.50 14.17
N ALA A 123 2.96 -1.83 14.36
CA ALA A 123 2.57 -2.60 15.54
C ALA A 123 2.90 -4.10 15.38
N GLN A 124 2.64 -4.69 14.21
CA GLN A 124 2.86 -6.12 13.97
C GLN A 124 3.38 -6.41 12.56
N LEU A 125 4.51 -7.10 12.46
CA LEU A 125 5.02 -7.70 11.22
C LEU A 125 4.96 -9.22 11.29
N ARG A 126 4.50 -9.84 10.21
CA ARG A 126 4.53 -11.29 10.03
C ARG A 126 4.93 -11.64 8.59
N ASP A 127 5.81 -12.64 8.44
CA ASP A 127 6.21 -13.16 7.13
C ASP A 127 6.77 -12.02 6.25
N PHE A 128 7.84 -11.36 6.74
CA PHE A 128 8.43 -10.15 6.17
C PHE A 128 9.84 -10.43 5.65
N ILE A 129 10.13 -10.04 4.40
CA ILE A 129 11.44 -10.21 3.76
C ILE A 129 11.80 -8.92 3.03
N ALA A 130 12.96 -8.32 3.32
CA ALA A 130 13.45 -7.16 2.57
C ALA A 130 14.96 -7.09 2.44
N ASP A 131 15.49 -6.30 1.49
CA ASP A 131 16.93 -6.03 1.45
C ASP A 131 17.30 -4.99 2.51
N THR A 132 16.54 -3.89 2.58
CA THR A 132 16.80 -2.79 3.52
C THR A 132 15.55 -2.39 4.28
N THR A 133 15.69 -2.26 5.59
CA THR A 133 14.64 -1.76 6.49
C THR A 133 15.16 -0.67 7.42
N VAL A 134 14.41 0.42 7.49
CA VAL A 134 14.60 1.51 8.44
C VAL A 134 13.29 1.71 9.19
N SER A 135 13.30 1.56 10.52
CA SER A 135 12.08 1.70 11.33
C SER A 135 12.32 2.40 12.66
N ASN A 136 11.55 3.45 12.97
CA ASN A 136 11.69 4.10 14.30
C ASN A 136 11.14 3.20 15.41
N HIS A 137 9.95 2.62 15.22
CA HIS A 137 9.35 1.72 16.19
C HIS A 137 8.66 0.52 15.54
N THR A 138 9.03 -0.69 16.00
CA THR A 138 8.27 -1.90 15.72
C THR A 138 7.99 -2.68 17.00
N ALA A 139 6.71 -2.97 17.28
CA ALA A 139 6.31 -3.59 18.54
C ALA A 139 6.38 -5.13 18.54
N GLN A 140 6.07 -5.80 17.43
CA GLN A 140 6.10 -7.26 17.33
C GLN A 140 6.57 -7.73 15.95
N LEU A 141 7.52 -8.68 15.94
CA LEU A 141 8.08 -9.31 14.74
C LEU A 141 7.87 -10.81 14.77
N ARG A 142 7.48 -11.39 13.63
CA ARG A 142 7.45 -12.83 13.41
C ARG A 142 7.90 -13.15 11.99
N ASP A 143 8.80 -14.11 11.85
CA ASP A 143 9.29 -14.57 10.54
C ASP A 143 9.81 -13.37 9.69
N PHE A 144 10.71 -12.58 10.30
CA PHE A 144 11.32 -11.36 9.75
C PHE A 144 12.74 -11.65 9.25
N LEU A 145 13.04 -11.25 8.01
CA LEU A 145 14.36 -11.33 7.40
C LEU A 145 14.68 -10.02 6.70
N ALA A 146 15.83 -9.43 7.01
CA ALA A 146 16.37 -8.30 6.25
C ALA A 146 17.89 -8.37 6.14
N ASP A 147 18.44 -8.03 4.98
CA ASP A 147 19.90 -7.96 4.79
C ASP A 147 20.49 -6.79 5.59
N THR A 148 19.80 -5.66 5.59
CA THR A 148 20.12 -4.48 6.39
C THR A 148 18.90 -4.03 7.19
N ALA A 149 19.06 -3.87 8.50
CA ALA A 149 18.01 -3.37 9.39
C ALA A 149 18.54 -2.30 10.35
N VAL A 150 17.91 -1.13 10.33
CA VAL A 150 18.17 -0.01 11.25
C VAL A 150 16.89 0.27 12.04
N SER A 151 16.97 0.28 13.37
CA SER A 151 15.82 0.63 14.19
C SER A 151 16.19 1.31 15.51
N ASP A 152 15.40 2.32 15.89
CA ASP A 152 15.59 3.08 17.13
C ASP A 152 14.98 2.37 18.34
N HIS A 153 13.80 1.75 18.19
CA HIS A 153 13.09 1.06 19.27
C HIS A 153 12.36 -0.21 18.80
N THR A 154 12.98 -1.38 18.99
CA THR A 154 12.36 -2.69 18.76
C THR A 154 11.80 -3.29 20.05
N GLY A 155 10.52 -3.68 20.05
CA GLY A 155 9.85 -4.42 21.13
C GLY A 155 10.21 -5.93 21.16
N LEU A 156 11.49 -6.27 21.34
CA LEU A 156 12.08 -7.58 21.71
C LEU A 156 11.84 -8.86 20.85
N GLU A 157 12.87 -9.73 20.89
CA GLU A 157 13.07 -11.05 20.24
C GLU A 157 13.38 -11.08 18.73
N ALA A 158 14.41 -10.35 18.30
CA ALA A 158 15.15 -10.75 17.10
C ALA A 158 15.95 -12.03 17.40
N ARG A 159 15.48 -13.21 16.97
CA ARG A 159 16.40 -14.31 16.66
C ARG A 159 17.16 -13.91 15.40
N SER A 160 18.29 -13.23 15.57
CA SER A 160 19.21 -12.89 14.49
C SER A 160 19.56 -14.12 13.65
N PRO A 161 19.52 -14.04 12.31
CA PRO A 161 20.53 -14.66 11.49
C PRO A 161 21.69 -13.67 11.30
N HIS A 162 22.89 -14.23 11.41
CA HIS A 162 24.21 -13.67 11.09
C HIS A 162 24.28 -12.32 10.36
N VAL A 163 24.93 -11.36 11.02
CA VAL A 163 25.71 -10.30 10.36
C VAL A 163 27.06 -10.92 9.98
N ALA A 164 27.49 -10.76 8.73
CA ALA A 164 28.87 -10.96 8.29
C ALA A 164 29.61 -9.61 8.31
#